data_AF-A0A928DTT6-F1
#
_entry.id   AF-A0A928DTT6-F1
#
_cell.length_a   1.000
_cell.length_b   1.000
_cell.length_c   1.000
_cell.angle_alpha   90.00
_cell.angle_beta   90.00
_cell.angle_gamma   90.00
#
_symmetry.space_group_name_H-M   'P 1'
#
loop_
_entity.id
_entity.type
_entity.pdbx_description
1 polymer ?
#
loop_
_entity_poly.entity_id
_entity_poly.type
_entity_poly.pdbx_seq_one_letter_code
_entity_poly.pdbx_strand_id
1 'polypeptide(L)'
;MKRILIMFLFTCVLTGCMQEKAADKPGEPSAAAEEMAAEDAKAEETAEKNEGSKPAVRKAGERMVKTVNGIEYAFRWCPAGTFTMGSPEDEPGRIYDEKQHSVTLTQGFWMLETEVTQAMWKSVMGTTLEEQAQKMLHDDTEYNFGGEIGKKTLRDLYGFQRDEDPAKILVGVGSDRPMYYVSWNECEEFCRKLSNKLGMTVSLPTEAQWEYACRAGSETALPNGP
;
A
#
# COMPACT_ATOMS: atom_id res chain seq x y z
N MET A 1 -17.81 -11.46 0.73
CA MET A 1 -16.72 -12.45 0.89
C MET A 1 -15.56 -11.74 1.57
N LYS A 2 -15.24 -12.08 2.83
CA LYS A 2 -14.13 -11.48 3.55
C LYS A 2 -12.83 -12.09 2.98
N ARG A 3 -12.11 -11.34 2.14
CA ARG A 3 -10.81 -11.75 1.60
C ARG A 3 -9.77 -11.47 2.68
N ILE A 4 -9.06 -12.49 3.17
CA ILE A 4 -7.87 -12.29 4.00
C ILE A 4 -6.63 -12.68 3.21
N LEU A 5 -5.69 -11.76 3.28
CA LEU A 5 -4.28 -11.86 3.02
C LEU A 5 -3.67 -12.90 3.99
N ILE A 6 -3.77 -14.19 3.65
CA ILE A 6 -3.17 -15.26 4.45
C ILE A 6 -1.70 -15.33 4.07
N MET A 7 -0.86 -15.19 5.10
CA MET A 7 0.58 -15.07 5.09
C MET A 7 1.33 -16.36 4.66
N PHE A 8 0.74 -17.20 3.82
CA PHE A 8 1.32 -18.45 3.32
C PHE A 8 0.94 -18.66 1.84
N LEU A 9 1.58 -17.87 0.97
CA LEU A 9 2.12 -18.22 -0.37
C LEU A 9 2.40 -17.01 -1.25
N PHE A 10 1.94 -15.82 -0.86
CA PHE A 10 2.49 -14.55 -1.32
C PHE A 10 2.84 -13.78 -0.05
N THR A 11 4.09 -13.38 0.11
CA THR A 11 4.50 -12.38 1.09
C THR A 11 3.82 -11.07 0.72
N CYS A 12 2.54 -10.95 1.07
CA CYS A 12 1.77 -9.75 0.85
C CYS A 12 2.22 -8.69 1.84
N VAL A 13 3.26 -8.00 1.41
CA VAL A 13 3.75 -6.76 1.95
C VAL A 13 2.57 -5.78 2.00
N LEU A 14 2.32 -5.21 3.17
CA LEU A 14 1.50 -4.02 3.34
C LEU A 14 2.19 -2.85 2.63
N THR A 15 2.17 -2.83 1.32
CA THR A 15 2.83 -1.79 0.54
C THR A 15 1.81 -0.73 0.17
N GLY A 16 1.71 0.28 1.02
CA GLY A 16 0.93 1.48 0.75
C GLY A 16 1.21 2.03 -0.66
N CYS A 17 0.25 1.94 -1.57
CA CYS A 17 0.28 2.57 -2.89
C CYS A 17 -0.18 4.03 -2.76
N MET A 18 0.65 4.96 -3.24
CA MET A 18 0.36 6.40 -3.19
C MET A 18 0.05 6.98 -4.56
N GLN A 19 -1.04 7.74 -4.64
CA GLN A 19 -1.41 8.52 -5.83
C GLN A 19 -1.50 10.01 -5.46
N GLU A 20 -0.80 10.87 -6.22
CA GLU A 20 -0.89 12.33 -6.06
C GLU A 20 -2.29 12.81 -6.51
N LYS A 21 -2.97 13.61 -5.69
CA LYS A 21 -4.20 14.29 -6.12
C LYS A 21 -3.87 15.32 -7.19
N ALA A 22 -4.60 15.30 -8.30
CA ALA A 22 -4.68 16.44 -9.20
C ALA A 22 -5.31 17.62 -8.44
N ALA A 23 -4.79 18.83 -8.65
CA ALA A 23 -5.34 20.06 -8.10
C ALA A 23 -6.81 20.20 -8.50
N ASP A 24 -7.69 20.27 -7.49
CA ASP A 24 -9.10 20.55 -7.68
C ASP A 24 -9.25 21.99 -8.17
N LYS A 25 -9.95 22.20 -9.29
CA LYS A 25 -10.23 23.54 -9.80
C LYS A 25 -11.27 24.17 -8.87
N PRO A 26 -11.07 25.39 -8.35
CA PRO A 26 -12.11 26.05 -7.58
C PRO A 26 -13.34 26.24 -8.46
N GLY A 27 -14.47 25.70 -7.99
CA GLY A 27 -15.77 25.79 -8.61
C GLY A 27 -16.26 27.23 -8.72
N GLU A 28 -17.00 27.48 -9.79
CA GLU A 28 -17.66 28.75 -10.09
C GLU A 28 -18.57 29.20 -8.94
N PRO A 29 -18.44 30.45 -8.45
CA PRO A 29 -19.48 31.05 -7.63
C PRO A 29 -20.58 31.64 -8.54
N SER A 30 -21.79 31.11 -8.37
CA SER A 30 -23.06 31.69 -8.86
C SER A 30 -23.36 33.02 -8.14
N ALA A 31 -23.91 33.97 -8.89
CA ALA A 31 -24.05 35.39 -8.58
C ALA A 31 -25.03 35.74 -7.43
N ALA A 32 -24.69 36.78 -6.65
CA ALA A 32 -25.45 38.04 -6.53
C ALA A 32 -24.97 38.90 -5.33
N ALA A 33 -24.41 40.08 -5.60
CA ALA A 33 -24.75 41.40 -5.03
C ALA A 33 -23.59 42.41 -5.23
N GLU A 34 -23.86 43.43 -6.05
CA GLU A 34 -23.11 44.67 -6.33
C GLU A 34 -23.00 45.53 -5.03
N GLU A 35 -22.16 46.56 -4.83
CA GLU A 35 -21.67 47.63 -5.72
C GLU A 35 -20.62 48.48 -4.94
N MET A 36 -19.55 48.98 -5.59
CA MET A 36 -19.09 50.39 -5.54
C MET A 36 -17.82 50.63 -6.40
N ALA A 37 -17.99 51.53 -7.38
CA ALA A 37 -17.07 52.19 -8.34
C ALA A 37 -15.58 52.32 -7.96
N ALA A 38 -14.60 51.96 -8.81
CA ALA A 38 -14.11 52.55 -10.09
C ALA A 38 -13.07 53.69 -9.90
N GLU A 39 -11.82 53.46 -10.35
CA GLU A 39 -11.00 54.43 -11.11
C GLU A 39 -9.71 53.80 -11.68
N ASP A 40 -9.66 53.77 -13.03
CA ASP A 40 -8.56 53.97 -13.99
C ASP A 40 -7.21 53.20 -13.96
N ALA A 41 -7.13 52.27 -14.91
CA ALA A 41 -6.17 52.17 -16.03
C ALA A 41 -4.72 52.69 -15.88
N LYS A 42 -3.76 51.76 -15.84
CA LYS A 42 -2.60 51.78 -16.75
C LYS A 42 -2.08 50.35 -16.98
N ALA A 43 -2.20 49.90 -18.23
CA ALA A 43 -1.63 48.65 -18.72
C ALA A 43 -0.17 48.85 -19.17
N GLU A 44 0.52 47.71 -19.33
CA GLU A 44 1.84 47.49 -19.93
C GLU A 44 3.04 47.84 -19.03
N GLU A 45 4.04 46.99 -18.77
CA GLU A 45 4.48 45.76 -19.42
C GLU A 45 5.55 45.12 -18.50
N THR A 46 5.42 43.82 -18.20
CA THR A 46 6.52 42.84 -18.09
C THR A 46 5.87 41.47 -17.88
N ALA A 47 5.45 40.87 -18.98
CA ALA A 47 5.10 39.47 -19.03
C ALA A 47 6.36 38.69 -19.42
N GLU A 48 7.05 38.10 -18.45
CA GLU A 48 7.96 36.98 -18.71
C GLU A 48 7.69 35.82 -17.75
N LYS A 49 7.01 34.82 -18.31
CA LYS A 49 7.26 33.39 -18.17
C LYS A 49 7.34 32.83 -16.74
N ASN A 50 6.19 32.44 -16.20
CA ASN A 50 6.15 31.24 -15.38
C ASN A 50 5.70 30.09 -16.29
N GLU A 51 6.67 29.54 -17.03
CA GLU A 51 6.48 28.29 -17.76
C GLU A 51 6.00 27.23 -16.76
N GLY A 52 4.81 26.69 -17.01
CA GLY A 52 4.30 25.54 -16.28
C GLY A 52 5.34 24.44 -16.33
N SER A 53 6.00 24.20 -15.19
CA SER A 53 6.99 23.14 -15.05
C SER A 53 6.33 21.83 -15.47
N LYS A 54 6.69 21.34 -16.66
CA LYS A 54 6.45 19.96 -17.08
C LYS A 54 6.89 19.06 -15.92
N PRO A 55 6.04 18.15 -15.41
CA PRO A 55 6.44 17.31 -14.29
C PRO A 55 7.70 16.54 -14.70
N ALA A 56 8.76 16.70 -13.90
CA ALA A 56 10.01 15.98 -14.12
C ALA A 56 9.70 14.48 -14.18
N VAL A 57 10.24 13.79 -15.20
CA VAL A 57 10.08 12.34 -15.34
C VAL A 57 10.83 11.70 -14.16
N ARG A 58 10.07 11.16 -13.20
CA ARG A 58 10.61 10.45 -12.02
C ARG A 58 11.33 9.18 -12.45
N LYS A 59 12.44 8.86 -11.81
CA LYS A 59 13.24 7.67 -12.11
C LYS A 59 12.67 6.45 -11.36
N ALA A 60 12.62 5.29 -12.01
CA ALA A 60 12.27 4.05 -11.32
C ALA A 60 13.16 3.83 -10.08
N GLY A 61 12.55 3.50 -8.95
CA GLY A 61 13.24 3.30 -7.67
C GLY A 61 13.70 4.60 -6.98
N GLU A 62 13.34 5.78 -7.50
CA GLU A 62 13.50 7.05 -6.79
C GLU A 62 12.92 6.93 -5.38
N ARG A 63 13.64 7.45 -4.39
CA ARG A 63 13.31 7.27 -2.98
C ARG A 63 12.74 8.55 -2.39
N MET A 64 11.56 8.43 -1.77
CA MET A 64 10.94 9.50 -0.98
C MET A 64 10.80 9.05 0.47
N VAL A 65 11.09 9.93 1.42
CA VAL A 65 10.89 9.66 2.85
C VAL A 65 9.86 10.62 3.41
N LYS A 66 8.93 10.09 4.22
CA LYS A 66 7.99 10.86 5.04
C LYS A 66 8.15 10.45 6.49
N THR A 67 7.98 11.39 7.42
CA THR A 67 8.05 11.08 8.85
C THR A 67 6.67 11.24 9.48
N VAL A 68 6.24 10.24 10.24
CA VAL A 68 4.99 10.25 11.00
C VAL A 68 5.30 9.80 12.42
N ASN A 69 4.97 10.63 13.42
CA ASN A 69 5.21 10.32 14.83
C ASN A 69 6.67 9.89 15.14
N GLY A 70 7.64 10.48 14.45
CA GLY A 70 9.07 10.17 14.59
C GLY A 70 9.53 8.88 13.89
N ILE A 71 8.65 8.20 13.15
CA ILE A 71 8.98 7.02 12.33
C ILE A 71 9.06 7.41 10.85
N GLU A 72 10.14 6.98 10.19
CA GLU A 72 10.33 7.18 8.75
C GLU A 72 9.58 6.14 7.91
N TYR A 73 8.97 6.60 6.83
CA TYR A 73 8.30 5.82 5.80
C TYR A 73 9.01 6.09 4.48
N ALA A 74 9.80 5.12 4.03
CA ALA A 74 10.51 5.19 2.77
C ALA A 74 9.68 4.56 1.65
N PHE A 75 9.52 5.28 0.55
CA PHE A 75 8.78 4.84 -0.61
C PHE A 75 9.67 4.85 -1.85
N ARG A 76 9.37 3.97 -2.80
CA ARG A 76 10.02 3.83 -4.10
C ARG A 76 9.05 4.15 -5.22
N TRP A 77 9.50 4.96 -6.18
CA TRP A 77 8.69 5.28 -7.36
C TRP A 77 8.65 4.09 -8.34
N CYS A 78 7.43 3.67 -8.66
CA CYS A 78 7.12 2.69 -9.70
C CYS A 78 6.51 3.45 -10.90
N PRO A 79 7.20 3.56 -12.04
CA PRO A 79 6.69 4.30 -13.19
C PRO A 79 5.53 3.54 -13.86
N ALA A 80 4.65 4.27 -14.53
CA ALA A 80 3.65 3.69 -15.44
C ALA A 80 4.34 2.79 -16.48
N GLY A 81 3.67 1.72 -16.88
CA GLY A 81 4.23 0.75 -17.81
C GLY A 81 3.31 -0.43 -18.09
N THR A 82 3.73 -1.25 -19.03
CA THR A 82 3.07 -2.50 -19.41
C THR A 82 3.99 -3.67 -19.09
N PHE A 83 3.45 -4.74 -18.52
CA PHE A 83 4.19 -5.95 -18.21
C PHE A 83 3.33 -7.20 -18.41
N THR A 84 3.98 -8.36 -18.41
CA THR A 84 3.32 -9.66 -18.40
C THR A 84 3.15 -10.11 -16.95
N MET A 85 1.89 -10.23 -16.51
CA MET A 85 1.53 -10.72 -15.18
C MET A 85 1.28 -12.24 -15.23
N GLY A 86 1.69 -12.98 -14.21
CA GLY A 86 1.62 -14.45 -14.13
C GLY A 86 2.90 -15.16 -14.60
N SER A 87 2.93 -16.49 -14.49
CA SER A 87 4.12 -17.32 -14.72
C SER A 87 4.02 -18.14 -16.03
N PRO A 88 5.12 -18.37 -16.76
CA PRO A 88 5.18 -19.31 -17.90
C PRO A 88 4.66 -20.70 -17.55
N GLU A 89 4.10 -21.42 -18.53
CA GLU A 89 3.47 -22.73 -18.29
C GLU A 89 4.42 -23.78 -17.70
N ASP A 90 5.71 -23.65 -17.98
CA ASP A 90 6.81 -24.54 -17.58
C ASP A 90 7.57 -24.07 -16.33
N GLU A 91 7.14 -22.99 -15.66
CA GLU A 91 7.80 -22.50 -14.45
C GLU A 91 7.61 -23.47 -13.26
N PRO A 92 8.70 -23.94 -12.62
CA PRO A 92 8.60 -24.81 -11.45
C PRO A 92 7.84 -24.14 -10.30
N GLY A 93 6.81 -24.81 -9.78
CA GLY A 93 6.00 -24.30 -8.67
C GLY A 93 4.76 -23.51 -9.09
N ARG A 94 4.56 -23.28 -10.39
CA ARG A 94 3.35 -22.66 -10.93
C ARG A 94 2.07 -23.36 -10.48
N ILE A 95 1.08 -22.58 -10.08
CA ILE A 95 -0.29 -23.03 -9.83
C ILE A 95 -1.26 -22.60 -10.96
N TYR A 96 -2.46 -23.17 -10.97
CA TYR A 96 -3.41 -23.06 -12.09
C TYR A 96 -3.92 -21.63 -12.36
N ASP A 97 -3.85 -20.73 -11.38
CA ASP A 97 -4.37 -19.36 -11.47
C ASP A 97 -3.31 -18.34 -11.93
N GLU A 98 -2.11 -18.79 -12.32
CA GLU A 98 -1.00 -17.93 -12.75
C GLU A 98 -0.87 -17.83 -14.27
N LYS A 99 -1.99 -17.75 -14.99
CA LYS A 99 -1.96 -17.64 -16.46
C LYS A 99 -1.43 -16.27 -16.90
N GLN A 100 -0.44 -16.29 -17.80
CA GLN A 100 0.14 -15.07 -18.33
C GLN A 100 -0.86 -14.20 -19.09
N HIS A 101 -0.87 -12.91 -18.78
CA HIS A 101 -1.65 -11.90 -19.50
C HIS A 101 -0.98 -10.51 -19.40
N SER A 102 -1.24 -9.64 -20.38
CA SER A 102 -0.66 -8.30 -20.39
C SER A 102 -1.47 -7.34 -19.52
N VAL A 103 -0.76 -6.58 -18.68
CA VAL A 103 -1.35 -5.56 -17.81
C VAL A 103 -0.65 -4.22 -18.04
N THR A 104 -1.43 -3.15 -18.15
CA THR A 104 -0.93 -1.77 -18.30
C THR A 104 -1.32 -0.92 -17.10
N LEU A 105 -0.32 -0.43 -16.37
CA LEU A 105 -0.48 0.58 -15.33
C LEU A 105 -0.34 1.96 -15.98
N THR A 106 -1.45 2.67 -16.13
CA THR A 106 -1.50 3.97 -16.84
C THR A 106 -0.91 5.13 -16.05
N GLN A 107 -0.72 4.95 -14.74
CA GLN A 107 -0.12 5.94 -13.86
C GLN A 107 0.96 5.27 -13.01
N GLY A 108 2.04 6.02 -12.76
CA GLY A 108 3.04 5.62 -11.78
C GLY A 108 2.51 5.80 -10.36
N PHE A 109 3.09 5.07 -9.43
CA PHE A 109 2.68 5.08 -8.03
C PHE A 109 3.91 4.94 -7.13
N TRP A 110 3.78 5.34 -5.87
CA TRP A 110 4.80 5.04 -4.88
C TRP A 110 4.45 3.78 -4.12
N MET A 111 5.45 2.93 -3.89
CA MET A 111 5.33 1.71 -3.09
C MET A 111 6.25 1.81 -1.88
N LEU A 112 5.78 1.43 -0.68
CA LEU A 112 6.63 1.33 0.51
C LEU A 112 7.85 0.44 0.23
N GLU A 113 9.03 0.83 0.72
CA GLU A 113 10.30 0.15 0.46
C GLU A 113 10.41 -1.22 1.16
N THR A 114 9.70 -1.39 2.27
CA THR A 114 9.67 -2.61 3.09
C THR A 114 8.22 -2.99 3.42
N GLU A 115 8.00 -4.14 4.04
CA GLU A 115 6.75 -4.36 4.79
C GLU A 115 6.54 -3.26 5.83
N VAL A 116 5.26 -3.02 6.19
CA VAL A 116 4.95 -2.23 7.37
C VAL A 116 5.58 -2.89 8.58
N THR A 117 6.50 -2.17 9.22
CA THR A 117 7.19 -2.67 10.40
C THR A 117 6.32 -2.54 11.65
N GLN A 118 6.69 -3.25 12.71
CA GLN A 118 6.04 -3.15 14.02
C GLN A 118 6.08 -1.72 14.58
N ALA A 119 7.17 -0.97 14.34
CA ALA A 119 7.25 0.44 14.74
C ALA A 119 6.32 1.34 13.91
N MET A 120 6.28 1.15 12.58
CA MET A 120 5.35 1.87 11.71
C MET A 120 3.90 1.62 12.15
N TRP A 121 3.53 0.35 12.38
CA TRP A 121 2.21 -0.03 12.84
C TRP A 121 1.86 0.65 14.16
N LYS A 122 2.70 0.49 15.19
CA LYS A 122 2.47 1.08 16.51
C LYS A 122 2.32 2.60 16.44
N SER A 123 3.10 3.28 15.59
CA SER A 123 3.04 4.74 15.44
C SER A 123 1.70 5.24 14.89
N VAL A 124 0.97 4.41 14.11
CA VAL A 124 -0.29 4.79 13.46
C VAL A 124 -1.50 4.19 14.16
N MET A 125 -1.42 2.92 14.54
CA MET A 125 -2.52 2.12 15.08
C MET A 125 -2.53 2.06 16.60
N GLY A 126 -1.40 2.34 17.25
CA GLY A 126 -1.26 2.35 18.71
C GLY A 126 -1.18 0.98 19.36
N THR A 127 -1.33 -0.11 18.60
CA THR A 127 -1.20 -1.49 19.10
C THR A 127 0.18 -2.07 18.81
N THR A 128 0.60 -3.00 19.64
CA THR A 128 1.83 -3.80 19.53
C THR A 128 1.56 -5.13 18.85
N LEU A 129 2.62 -5.84 18.49
CA LEU A 129 2.50 -7.20 17.95
C LEU A 129 1.91 -8.18 18.97
N GLU A 130 2.25 -8.05 20.25
CA GLU A 130 1.73 -8.89 21.32
C GLU A 130 0.22 -8.68 21.50
N GLU A 131 -0.25 -7.43 21.49
CA GLU A 131 -1.69 -7.12 21.55
C GLU A 131 -2.45 -7.65 20.32
N GLN A 132 -1.83 -7.62 19.13
CA GLN A 132 -2.42 -8.22 17.92
C GLN A 132 -2.46 -9.75 17.98
N ALA A 133 -1.42 -10.38 18.53
CA ALA A 133 -1.41 -11.82 18.76
C ALA A 133 -2.50 -12.22 19.78
N GLN A 134 -2.63 -11.49 20.88
CA GLN A 134 -3.70 -11.71 21.86
C GLN A 134 -5.08 -11.55 21.21
N LYS A 135 -5.27 -10.52 20.39
CA LYS A 135 -6.51 -10.32 19.64
C LYS A 135 -6.79 -11.52 18.72
N MET A 136 -5.81 -12.01 17.98
CA MET A 136 -5.93 -13.17 17.09
C MET A 136 -6.30 -14.45 17.87
N LEU A 137 -5.70 -14.68 19.04
CA LEU A 137 -6.04 -15.83 19.90
C LEU A 137 -7.50 -15.80 20.37
N HIS A 138 -8.08 -14.61 20.55
CA HIS A 138 -9.48 -14.44 20.95
C HIS A 138 -10.45 -14.19 19.79
N ASP A 139 -9.97 -14.07 18.55
CA ASP A 139 -10.81 -13.85 17.38
C ASP A 139 -11.50 -15.15 16.94
N ASP A 140 -12.83 -15.11 16.91
CA ASP A 140 -13.68 -16.21 16.45
C ASP A 140 -14.17 -16.03 15.02
N THR A 141 -13.56 -15.10 14.28
CA THR A 141 -13.79 -14.97 12.85
C THR A 141 -13.27 -16.20 12.12
N GLU A 142 -14.19 -16.96 11.54
CA GLU A 142 -13.84 -18.06 10.65
C GLU A 142 -13.54 -17.55 9.23
N TYR A 143 -12.42 -18.02 8.68
CA TYR A 143 -11.99 -17.79 7.32
C TYR A 143 -12.14 -19.06 6.50
N ASN A 144 -12.55 -18.90 5.24
CA ASN A 144 -12.65 -20.02 4.31
C ASN A 144 -11.29 -20.20 3.64
N PHE A 145 -10.60 -21.29 3.98
CA PHE A 145 -9.31 -21.66 3.39
C PHE A 145 -9.46 -22.58 2.17
N GLY A 146 -10.69 -22.97 1.83
CA GLY A 146 -10.96 -23.90 0.73
C GLY A 146 -10.49 -25.33 1.02
N GLY A 147 -10.71 -26.20 0.03
CA GLY A 147 -10.29 -27.60 0.08
C GLY A 147 -10.79 -28.37 1.31
N GLU A 148 -9.97 -29.31 1.79
CA GLU A 148 -10.26 -30.12 2.98
C GLU A 148 -10.12 -29.32 4.30
N ILE A 149 -9.43 -28.17 4.27
CA ILE A 149 -9.22 -27.32 5.45
C ILE A 149 -10.53 -26.65 5.88
N GLY A 150 -11.36 -26.26 4.90
CA GLY A 150 -12.67 -25.67 5.15
C GLY A 150 -12.61 -24.31 5.86
N LYS A 151 -13.54 -24.08 6.79
CA LYS A 151 -13.60 -22.87 7.61
C LYS A 151 -12.87 -23.06 8.93
N LYS A 152 -11.95 -22.16 9.27
CA LYS A 152 -11.22 -22.16 10.55
C LYS A 152 -10.97 -20.75 11.05
N THR A 153 -10.81 -20.58 12.35
CA THR A 153 -10.17 -19.38 12.90
C THR A 153 -8.66 -19.44 12.60
N LEU A 154 -7.96 -18.30 12.68
CA LEU A 154 -6.50 -18.30 12.55
C LEU A 154 -5.84 -19.10 13.69
N ARG A 155 -6.35 -18.96 14.92
CA ARG A 155 -5.93 -19.76 16.06
C ARG A 155 -5.96 -21.27 15.76
N ASP A 156 -7.10 -21.76 15.27
CA ASP A 156 -7.28 -23.20 15.01
C ASP A 156 -6.49 -23.67 13.79
N LEU A 157 -6.24 -22.79 12.80
CA LEU A 157 -5.35 -23.08 11.67
C LEU A 157 -3.92 -23.32 12.13
N TYR A 158 -3.41 -22.47 13.04
CA TYR A 158 -2.05 -22.55 13.54
C TYR A 158 -1.88 -23.50 14.75
N GLY A 159 -2.97 -24.08 15.25
CA GLY A 159 -2.94 -25.02 16.38
C GLY A 159 -2.73 -24.38 17.75
N PHE A 160 -3.00 -23.08 17.88
CA PHE A 160 -2.86 -22.35 19.14
C PHE A 160 -4.06 -22.55 20.06
N GLN A 161 -3.85 -22.42 21.37
CA GLN A 161 -4.94 -22.39 22.36
C GLN A 161 -5.40 -20.96 22.63
N ARG A 162 -6.67 -20.78 23.01
CA ARG A 162 -7.22 -19.44 23.26
C ARG A 162 -6.55 -18.74 24.43
N ASP A 163 -6.11 -19.51 25.43
CA ASP A 163 -5.43 -19.06 26.65
C ASP A 163 -3.89 -19.17 26.54
N GLU A 164 -3.36 -19.41 25.34
CA GLU A 164 -1.92 -19.39 25.09
C GLU A 164 -1.32 -18.02 25.45
N ASP A 165 -0.11 -18.03 26.00
CA ASP A 165 0.64 -16.80 26.25
C ASP A 165 1.05 -16.17 24.90
N PRO A 166 0.57 -14.96 24.56
CA PRO A 166 0.85 -14.32 23.28
C PRO A 166 2.34 -14.23 22.99
N ALA A 167 3.18 -14.00 24.01
CA ALA A 167 4.63 -13.87 23.84
C ALA A 167 5.29 -15.15 23.33
N LYS A 168 4.71 -16.33 23.59
CA LYS A 168 5.25 -17.63 23.16
C LYS A 168 4.97 -17.97 21.70
N ILE A 169 3.99 -17.32 21.09
CA ILE A 169 3.63 -17.53 19.68
C ILE A 169 4.25 -16.48 18.75
N LEU A 170 5.05 -15.55 19.28
CA LEU A 170 5.72 -14.53 18.48
C LEU A 170 7.06 -15.02 17.92
N VAL A 171 7.31 -14.67 16.65
CA VAL A 171 8.58 -14.88 15.95
C VAL A 171 8.94 -13.57 15.26
N GLY A 172 10.21 -13.15 15.37
CA GLY A 172 10.66 -11.92 14.70
C GLY A 172 10.10 -10.65 15.33
N VAL A 173 10.15 -10.53 16.66
CA VAL A 173 9.79 -9.29 17.37
C VAL A 173 10.92 -8.26 17.20
N GLY A 174 10.58 -7.04 16.78
CA GLY A 174 11.55 -5.96 16.58
C GLY A 174 10.96 -4.76 15.82
N SER A 175 11.47 -3.56 16.09
CA SER A 175 10.94 -2.30 15.50
C SER A 175 11.02 -2.25 13.97
N ASP A 176 12.01 -2.93 13.39
CA ASP A 176 12.30 -3.03 11.96
C ASP A 176 11.72 -4.30 11.33
N ARG A 177 11.10 -5.18 12.13
CA ARG A 177 10.50 -6.43 11.67
C ARG A 177 9.09 -6.19 11.14
N PRO A 178 8.61 -7.00 10.17
CA PRO A 178 7.25 -6.91 9.67
C PRO A 178 6.21 -7.08 10.78
N MET A 179 5.12 -6.35 10.66
CA MET A 179 3.91 -6.57 11.46
C MET A 179 3.13 -7.76 10.89
N TYR A 180 2.61 -8.62 11.77
CA TYR A 180 1.78 -9.78 11.40
C TYR A 180 0.65 -10.01 12.42
N TYR A 181 -0.23 -10.98 12.14
CA TYR A 181 -1.52 -11.19 12.81
C TYR A 181 -2.50 -10.01 12.71
N VAL A 182 -2.42 -9.25 11.62
CA VAL A 182 -3.31 -8.13 11.32
C VAL A 182 -4.30 -8.52 10.22
N SER A 183 -5.57 -8.15 10.39
CA SER A 183 -6.60 -8.44 9.39
C SER A 183 -6.58 -7.44 8.24
N TRP A 184 -7.15 -7.83 7.08
CA TRP A 184 -7.27 -6.95 5.92
C TRP A 184 -8.00 -5.63 6.26
N ASN A 185 -9.03 -5.67 7.11
CA ASN A 185 -9.75 -4.48 7.54
C ASN A 185 -8.85 -3.52 8.35
N GLU A 186 -7.97 -4.05 9.21
CA GLU A 186 -7.03 -3.23 9.96
C GLU A 186 -5.93 -2.66 9.07
N CYS A 187 -5.53 -3.41 8.05
CA CYS A 187 -4.63 -2.92 7.01
C CYS A 187 -5.22 -1.72 6.25
N GLU A 188 -6.50 -1.77 5.88
CA GLU A 188 -7.20 -0.61 5.30
C GLU A 188 -7.31 0.55 6.29
N GLU A 189 -7.60 0.27 7.56
CA GLU A 189 -7.66 1.29 8.59
C GLU A 189 -6.30 1.97 8.81
N PHE A 190 -5.22 1.20 8.80
CA PHE A 190 -3.85 1.70 8.84
C PHE A 190 -3.60 2.63 7.65
N CYS A 191 -3.93 2.21 6.42
CA CYS A 191 -3.77 3.01 5.21
C CYS A 191 -4.55 4.34 5.32
N ARG A 192 -5.80 4.30 5.80
CA ARG A 192 -6.64 5.48 6.02
C ARG A 192 -6.04 6.42 7.06
N LYS A 193 -5.59 5.91 8.21
CA LYS A 193 -4.97 6.73 9.27
C LYS A 193 -3.65 7.32 8.81
N LEU A 194 -2.82 6.55 8.11
CA LEU A 194 -1.57 7.02 7.53
C LEU A 194 -1.82 8.10 6.48
N SER A 195 -2.84 7.92 5.64
CA SER A 195 -3.25 8.92 4.64
C SER A 195 -3.54 10.27 5.29
N ASN A 196 -4.35 10.27 6.36
CA ASN A 196 -4.69 11.48 7.10
C ASN A 196 -3.46 12.16 7.72
N LYS A 197 -2.48 11.38 8.18
CA LYS A 197 -1.24 11.91 8.79
C LYS A 197 -0.27 12.46 7.75
N LEU A 198 -0.26 11.91 6.55
CA LEU A 198 0.63 12.30 5.46
C LEU A 198 0.06 13.41 4.57
N GLY A 199 -1.26 13.60 4.55
CA GLY A 199 -1.92 14.46 3.56
C GLY A 199 -1.89 13.88 2.14
N MET A 200 -1.73 12.56 2.01
CA MET A 200 -1.63 11.84 0.74
C MET A 200 -2.55 10.62 0.79
N THR A 201 -3.02 10.12 -0.35
CA THR A 201 -3.76 8.87 -0.38
C THR A 201 -2.79 7.70 -0.29
N VAL A 202 -2.97 6.84 0.71
CA VAL A 202 -2.29 5.56 0.87
C VAL A 202 -3.35 4.46 0.84
N SER A 203 -3.13 3.40 0.06
CA SER A 203 -4.00 2.22 -0.03
C SER A 203 -3.19 0.94 -0.10
N LEU A 204 -3.82 -0.23 0.03
CA LEU A 204 -3.17 -1.48 -0.36
C LEU A 204 -2.86 -1.47 -1.87
N PRO A 205 -1.78 -2.14 -2.32
CA PRO A 205 -1.52 -2.26 -3.73
C PRO A 205 -2.51 -3.24 -4.35
N THR A 206 -2.87 -3.05 -5.61
CA THR A 206 -3.50 -4.12 -6.37
C THR A 206 -2.50 -5.26 -6.59
N GLU A 207 -2.99 -6.46 -6.89
CA GLU A 207 -2.12 -7.60 -7.23
C GLU A 207 -1.18 -7.25 -8.39
N ALA A 208 -1.72 -6.59 -9.43
CA ALA A 208 -0.93 -6.11 -10.56
C ALA A 208 0.14 -5.08 -10.18
N GLN A 209 -0.18 -4.13 -9.28
CA GLN A 209 0.81 -3.17 -8.79
C GLN A 209 1.92 -3.85 -8.00
N TRP A 210 1.56 -4.81 -7.14
CA TRP A 210 2.52 -5.56 -6.36
C TRP A 210 3.44 -6.39 -7.26
N GLU A 211 2.89 -7.17 -8.19
CA GLU A 211 3.70 -8.00 -9.09
C GLU A 211 4.59 -7.15 -10.00
N TYR A 212 4.07 -6.05 -10.55
CA TYR A 212 4.85 -5.11 -11.35
C TYR A 212 6.07 -4.57 -10.59
N ALA A 213 5.87 -4.17 -9.33
CA ALA A 213 6.94 -3.66 -8.50
C ALA A 213 7.93 -4.74 -8.07
N CYS A 214 7.46 -5.96 -7.76
CA CYS A 214 8.31 -7.10 -7.41
C CYS A 214 9.14 -7.60 -8.60
N ARG A 215 8.59 -7.59 -9.81
CA ARG A 215 9.33 -7.94 -11.03
C ARG A 215 10.43 -6.93 -11.33
N ALA A 216 10.20 -5.63 -11.09
CA ALA A 216 11.17 -4.56 -11.37
C ALA A 216 11.76 -4.63 -12.81
N GLY A 217 10.96 -5.09 -13.77
CA GLY A 217 11.37 -5.32 -15.17
C GLY A 217 11.85 -6.74 -15.50
N SER A 218 11.92 -7.64 -14.52
CA SER A 218 12.24 -9.05 -14.71
C SER A 218 11.05 -9.85 -15.26
N GLU A 219 11.34 -10.74 -16.21
CA GLU A 219 10.40 -11.75 -16.73
C GLU A 219 10.62 -13.13 -16.09
N THR A 220 11.60 -13.28 -15.19
CA THR A 220 11.90 -14.55 -14.52
C THR A 220 11.14 -14.69 -13.20
N ALA A 221 11.14 -15.91 -12.64
CA ALA A 221 10.51 -16.23 -11.35
C ALA A 221 10.99 -15.34 -10.18
N LEU A 222 12.25 -14.89 -10.20
CA LEU A 222 12.84 -14.04 -9.18
C LEU A 222 13.19 -12.65 -9.73
N PRO A 223 13.09 -11.58 -8.90
CA PRO A 223 13.46 -10.22 -9.29
C PRO A 223 14.91 -10.10 -9.77
N ASN A 224 15.81 -10.93 -9.21
CA ASN A 224 17.25 -10.86 -9.46
C ASN A 224 17.75 -11.97 -10.41
N GLY A 225 16.85 -12.72 -11.04
CA GLY A 225 17.17 -13.95 -11.77
C GLY A 225 17.30 -15.18 -10.86
N PRO A 226 17.44 -16.39 -11.44
CA PRO A 226 17.62 -17.64 -10.70
C PRO A 226 18.94 -17.71 -9.91
#